data_AF-N6UQ95-F1
#
_entry.id   AF-N6UQ95-F1
#
_cell.length_a   1.000
_cell.length_b   1.000
_cell.length_c   1.000
_cell.angle_alpha   90.00
_cell.angle_beta   90.00
_cell.angle_gamma   90.00
#
_symmetry.space_group_name_H-M   'P 1'
#
loop_
_entity.id
_entity.type
_entity.pdbx_description
1 polymer ?
#
loop_
_entity_poly.entity_id
_entity_poly.type
_entity_poly.pdbx_seq_one_letter_code
_entity_poly.pdbx_strand_id
1 'polypeptide(L)'
;IFLLTLSKNARLGLILLSTALLIFTIIPFWITWTNELPAIITNLHGDITGYQQLYYLRTHTRASPWFVGAIIGYLIARLKFDKLQNQLKMNKALLWGIWLVVLTLIPVCIFVGHDSLRSEYYNKYGNAFYNSLLRPTWAVCIGWIAFACSNGYGGIINTLLSLPIFQILSRFTYSVYLLHVTMLYMIIYASKTPAYFSFFHVAYSFWGITMMALAVSMFWVLAFESPVIIIEKRLLSKSQSRKLDLGQHLAELAVGL
;
A
#
# COMPACT_ATOMS: atom_id res chain seq x y z
N ILE A 1 12.10 14.58 3.61
CA ILE A 1 13.49 14.59 3.09
C ILE A 1 13.54 13.98 1.70
N PHE A 2 13.26 12.69 1.51
CA PHE A 2 13.30 12.02 0.20
C PHE A 2 12.54 12.75 -0.92
N LEU A 3 11.30 13.15 -0.68
CA LEU A 3 10.48 13.88 -1.67
C LEU A 3 10.97 15.32 -1.95
N LEU A 4 11.61 15.96 -0.96
CA LEU A 4 12.20 17.29 -1.12
C LEU A 4 13.51 17.22 -1.94
N THR A 5 14.28 16.15 -1.77
CA THR A 5 15.47 15.91 -2.60
C THR A 5 15.08 15.59 -4.04
N LEU A 6 13.97 14.88 -4.23
CA LEU A 6 13.42 14.52 -5.54
C LEU A 6 12.92 15.75 -6.32
N SER A 7 12.34 16.74 -5.65
CA SER A 7 11.90 17.99 -6.29
C SER A 7 13.06 18.88 -6.72
N LYS A 8 14.19 18.83 -6.00
CA LYS A 8 15.40 19.59 -6.35
C LYS A 8 16.23 18.89 -7.42
N ASN A 9 16.52 17.60 -7.23
CA ASN A 9 17.38 16.82 -8.11
C ASN A 9 16.82 15.40 -8.32
N ALA A 10 16.11 15.22 -9.43
CA ALA A 10 15.47 13.97 -9.83
C ALA A 10 16.37 12.73 -9.77
N ARG A 11 17.60 12.82 -10.32
CA ARG A 11 18.54 11.69 -10.39
C ARG A 11 19.04 11.28 -9.00
N LEU A 12 19.43 12.26 -8.18
CA LEU A 12 19.90 12.00 -6.81
C LEU A 12 18.78 11.46 -5.92
N GLY A 13 17.57 12.01 -6.06
CA GLY A 13 16.40 11.50 -5.35
C GLY A 13 16.10 10.04 -5.67
N LEU A 14 16.16 9.66 -6.96
CA LEU A 14 15.95 8.28 -7.39
C LEU A 14 17.05 7.33 -6.89
N ILE A 15 18.32 7.72 -7.00
CA ILE A 15 19.44 6.90 -6.48
C ILE A 15 19.23 6.65 -4.98
N LEU A 16 18.92 7.71 -4.23
CA LEU A 16 18.76 7.66 -2.79
C LEU A 16 17.53 6.81 -2.37
N LEU A 17 16.43 6.86 -3.13
CA LEU A 17 15.27 6.00 -2.93
C LEU A 17 15.58 4.52 -3.24
N SER A 18 16.32 4.25 -4.32
CA SER A 18 16.72 2.90 -4.70
C SER A 18 17.70 2.29 -3.70
N THR A 19 18.67 3.06 -3.21
CA THR A 19 19.58 2.59 -2.14
C THR A 19 18.83 2.34 -0.84
N ALA A 20 17.89 3.22 -0.48
CA ALA A 20 17.04 3.02 0.70
C ALA A 20 16.21 1.74 0.56
N LEU A 21 15.60 1.52 -0.61
CA LEU A 21 14.85 0.29 -0.90
C LEU A 21 15.71 -0.95 -0.64
N LEU A 22 16.93 -1.00 -1.20
CA LEU A 22 17.85 -2.13 -1.00
C LEU A 22 18.22 -2.34 0.47
N ILE A 23 18.50 -1.26 1.21
CA ILE A 23 18.80 -1.33 2.64
C ILE A 23 17.61 -1.89 3.41
N PHE A 24 16.41 -1.36 3.17
CA PHE A 24 15.19 -1.79 3.85
C PHE A 24 14.64 -3.15 3.39
N THR A 25 15.18 -3.75 2.33
CA THR A 25 14.97 -5.17 2.01
C THR A 25 16.03 -6.07 2.67
N ILE A 26 17.27 -5.62 2.81
CA ILE A 26 18.33 -6.41 3.46
C ILE A 26 18.14 -6.50 4.97
N ILE A 27 17.70 -5.42 5.64
CA ILE A 27 17.46 -5.41 7.09
C ILE A 27 16.51 -6.53 7.55
N PRO A 28 15.29 -6.69 6.98
CA PRO A 28 14.40 -7.78 7.40
C PRO A 28 14.96 -9.17 7.10
N PHE A 29 15.77 -9.33 6.04
CA PHE A 29 16.49 -10.58 5.77
C PHE A 29 17.45 -10.90 6.91
N TRP A 30 18.29 -9.94 7.29
CA TRP A 30 19.26 -10.09 8.36
C TRP A 30 18.58 -10.41 9.70
N ILE A 31 17.55 -9.65 10.07
CA ILE A 31 16.83 -9.84 11.33
C ILE A 31 16.16 -11.22 11.39
N THR A 32 15.54 -11.66 10.30
CA THR A 32 14.90 -12.97 10.22
C THR A 32 15.95 -14.09 10.29
N TRP A 33 17.08 -13.89 9.62
CA TRP A 33 18.20 -14.83 9.60
C TRP A 33 18.84 -15.00 10.98
N THR A 34 19.06 -13.92 11.73
CA THR A 34 19.73 -13.99 13.04
C THR A 34 18.81 -14.51 14.14
N ASN A 35 17.53 -14.16 14.11
CA ASN A 35 16.57 -14.47 15.18
C ASN A 35 15.66 -15.66 14.85
N GLU A 36 15.91 -16.35 13.73
CA GLU A 36 15.18 -17.53 13.28
C GLU A 36 13.65 -17.33 13.28
N LEU A 37 13.23 -16.16 12.78
CA LEU A 37 11.81 -15.78 12.78
C LEU A 37 11.02 -16.58 11.73
N PRO A 38 9.75 -16.93 11.99
CA PRO A 38 8.88 -17.56 11.00
C PRO A 38 8.54 -16.60 9.84
N ALA A 39 8.22 -17.16 8.67
CA ALA A 39 7.66 -16.40 7.54
C ALA A 39 6.24 -15.88 7.81
N ILE A 40 5.44 -16.63 8.57
CA ILE A 40 4.01 -16.35 8.77
C ILE A 40 3.67 -16.55 10.24
N ILE A 41 2.83 -15.66 10.77
CA ILE A 41 2.35 -15.66 12.16
C ILE A 41 1.65 -16.97 12.53
N THR A 42 1.03 -17.64 11.55
CA THR A 42 0.34 -18.92 11.72
C THR A 42 1.27 -20.14 11.60
N ASN A 43 2.58 -19.95 11.51
CA ASN A 43 3.52 -21.07 11.64
C ASN A 43 3.57 -21.49 13.12
N LEU A 44 3.07 -22.70 13.41
CA LEU A 44 2.96 -23.22 14.79
C LEU A 44 4.30 -23.38 15.51
N HIS A 45 5.41 -23.47 14.77
CA HIS A 45 6.74 -23.80 15.32
C HIS A 45 7.67 -22.59 15.45
N GLY A 46 7.24 -21.39 15.02
CA GLY A 46 8.06 -20.19 15.07
C GLY A 46 7.84 -19.38 16.35
N ASP A 47 8.85 -18.59 16.74
CA ASP A 47 8.68 -17.58 17.79
C ASP A 47 7.78 -16.44 17.29
N ILE A 48 6.48 -16.56 17.59
CA ILE A 48 5.46 -15.57 17.23
C ILE A 48 5.72 -14.24 17.94
N THR A 49 6.20 -14.28 19.18
CA THR A 49 6.43 -13.07 19.99
C THR A 49 7.62 -12.28 19.47
N GLY A 50 8.73 -12.96 19.18
CA GLY A 50 9.88 -12.38 18.49
C GLY A 50 9.52 -11.87 17.10
N TYR A 51 8.71 -12.60 16.34
CA TYR A 51 8.24 -12.12 15.03
C TYR A 51 7.46 -10.80 15.17
N GLN A 52 6.56 -10.70 16.15
CA GLN A 52 5.80 -9.48 16.38
C GLN A 52 6.70 -8.30 16.76
N GLN A 53 7.60 -8.47 17.72
CA GLN A 53 8.42 -7.39 18.27
C GLN A 53 9.63 -7.00 17.40
N LEU A 54 10.24 -7.98 16.73
CA LEU A 54 11.46 -7.78 15.95
C LEU A 54 11.19 -7.51 14.47
N TYR A 55 10.06 -7.99 13.93
CA TYR A 55 9.73 -7.83 12.52
C TYR A 55 8.42 -7.08 12.28
N TYR A 56 7.30 -7.48 12.88
CA TYR A 56 5.98 -6.98 12.48
C TYR A 56 5.70 -5.54 12.92
N LEU A 57 6.06 -5.20 14.16
CA LEU A 57 5.81 -3.89 14.77
C LEU A 57 6.88 -2.85 14.40
N ARG A 58 8.07 -3.30 14.01
CA ARG A 58 9.14 -2.40 13.58
C ARG A 58 8.80 -1.83 12.20
N THR A 59 8.87 -0.50 12.07
CA THR A 59 8.51 0.18 10.83
C THR A 59 9.58 -0.03 9.75
N HIS A 60 10.85 -0.06 10.12
CA HIS A 60 11.97 -0.18 9.17
C HIS A 60 12.03 -1.54 8.44
N THR A 61 11.63 -2.63 9.09
CA THR A 61 11.54 -3.97 8.48
C THR A 61 10.44 -4.08 7.43
N ARG A 62 9.50 -3.12 7.42
CA ARG A 62 8.32 -3.10 6.55
C ARG A 62 8.26 -1.86 5.66
N ALA A 63 9.33 -1.07 5.61
CA ALA A 63 9.36 0.19 4.88
C ALA A 63 9.58 0.01 3.36
N SER A 64 10.07 -1.15 2.90
CA SER A 64 10.40 -1.37 1.48
C SER A 64 9.26 -1.05 0.49
N PRO A 65 7.97 -1.38 0.74
CA PRO A 65 6.88 -1.00 -0.16
C PRO A 65 6.69 0.50 -0.30
N TRP A 66 7.03 1.30 0.72
CA TRP A 66 6.88 2.75 0.68
C TRP A 66 7.82 3.38 -0.34
N PHE A 67 9.07 2.87 -0.43
CA PHE A 67 10.04 3.32 -1.41
C PHE A 67 9.66 2.89 -2.83
N VAL A 68 9.17 1.66 -3.02
CA VAL A 68 8.64 1.20 -4.30
C VAL A 68 7.50 2.11 -4.77
N GLY A 69 6.54 2.38 -3.89
CA GLY A 69 5.41 3.28 -4.19
C GLY A 69 5.87 4.70 -4.52
N ALA A 70 6.85 5.24 -3.79
CA ALA A 70 7.40 6.57 -4.06
C ALA A 70 8.10 6.66 -5.43
N ILE A 71 8.88 5.63 -5.80
CA ILE A 71 9.56 5.57 -7.11
C ILE A 71 8.53 5.52 -8.23
N ILE A 72 7.56 4.62 -8.14
CA ILE A 72 6.53 4.43 -9.17
C ILE A 72 5.63 5.67 -9.27
N GLY A 73 5.21 6.23 -8.13
CA GLY A 73 4.44 7.46 -8.08
C GLY A 73 5.17 8.63 -8.73
N TYR A 74 6.48 8.76 -8.49
CA TYR A 74 7.31 9.76 -9.15
C TYR A 74 7.37 9.58 -10.67
N LEU A 75 7.56 8.34 -11.14
CA LEU A 75 7.59 8.03 -12.57
C LEU A 75 6.26 8.42 -13.24
N ILE A 76 5.14 8.04 -12.65
CA ILE A 76 3.79 8.40 -13.15
C ILE A 76 3.62 9.91 -13.17
N ALA A 77 3.96 10.59 -12.07
CA ALA A 77 3.82 12.04 -11.96
C ALA A 77 4.64 12.77 -13.04
N ARG A 78 5.91 12.38 -13.23
CA ARG A 78 6.78 12.99 -14.22
C ARG A 78 6.27 12.82 -15.65
N LEU A 79 5.82 11.62 -16.01
CA LEU A 79 5.25 11.35 -17.33
C LEU A 79 3.99 12.18 -17.60
N LYS A 80 3.18 12.41 -16.56
CA LYS A 80 1.97 13.24 -16.65
C LYS A 80 2.30 14.73 -16.73
N PHE A 81 3.22 15.24 -15.92
CA PHE A 81 3.64 16.65 -15.94
C PHE A 81 4.32 17.03 -17.25
N ASP A 82 5.23 16.19 -17.74
CA ASP A 82 5.96 16.44 -18.98
C ASP A 82 5.09 16.17 -20.24
N LYS A 83 3.82 15.74 -20.08
CA LYS A 83 2.92 15.30 -21.15
C LYS A 83 3.53 14.23 -22.08
N LEU A 84 4.49 13.46 -21.57
CA LEU A 84 5.20 12.42 -22.32
C LEU A 84 4.43 11.10 -22.43
N GLN A 85 3.22 10.99 -21.86
CA GLN A 85 2.44 9.76 -21.88
C GLN A 85 2.22 9.22 -23.31
N ASN A 86 1.96 10.10 -24.28
CA ASN A 86 1.75 9.72 -25.68
C ASN A 86 3.05 9.38 -26.43
N GLN A 87 4.21 9.74 -25.86
CA GLN A 87 5.54 9.50 -26.43
C GLN A 87 6.13 8.17 -25.97
N LEU A 88 5.64 7.60 -24.86
CA LEU A 88 6.01 6.26 -24.44
C LEU A 88 5.44 5.26 -25.45
N LYS A 89 6.28 4.79 -26.36
CA LYS A 89 5.98 3.64 -27.23
C LYS A 89 6.68 2.42 -26.66
N MET A 90 6.01 1.71 -25.76
CA MET A 90 6.51 0.42 -25.29
C MET A 90 6.33 -0.64 -26.38
N ASN A 91 7.35 -1.49 -26.56
CA ASN A 91 7.22 -2.66 -27.42
C ASN A 91 6.09 -3.56 -26.89
N LYS A 92 5.16 -3.97 -27.75
CA LYS A 92 4.03 -4.86 -27.39
C LYS A 92 4.52 -6.15 -26.75
N ALA A 93 5.62 -6.73 -27.25
CA ALA A 93 6.20 -7.96 -26.69
C ALA A 93 6.67 -7.77 -25.24
N LEU A 94 7.34 -6.64 -24.96
CA LEU A 94 7.78 -6.30 -23.61
C LEU A 94 6.59 -6.08 -22.68
N LEU A 95 5.56 -5.38 -23.16
CA LEU A 95 4.35 -5.12 -22.37
C LEU A 95 3.63 -6.42 -21.96
N TRP A 96 3.43 -7.34 -22.91
CA TRP A 96 2.84 -8.65 -22.63
C TRP A 96 3.72 -9.49 -21.70
N GLY A 97 5.04 -9.44 -21.88
CA GLY A 97 5.98 -10.11 -20.98
C GLY A 97 5.86 -9.62 -19.54
N ILE A 98 5.81 -8.30 -19.32
CA ILE A 98 5.67 -7.74 -17.97
C ILE A 98 4.30 -8.10 -17.37
N TRP A 99 3.21 -8.06 -18.16
CA TRP A 99 1.90 -8.50 -17.69
C TRP A 99 1.88 -9.97 -17.27
N LEU A 100 2.50 -10.87 -18.04
CA LEU A 100 2.63 -12.29 -17.67
C LEU A 100 3.39 -12.44 -16.35
N VAL A 101 4.52 -11.76 -16.20
CA VAL A 101 5.31 -11.78 -14.96
C VAL A 101 4.49 -11.27 -13.77
N VAL A 102 3.75 -10.17 -13.92
CA VAL A 102 2.96 -9.60 -12.83
C VAL A 102 1.80 -10.50 -12.45
N LEU A 103 1.07 -11.04 -13.44
CA LEU A 103 -0.06 -11.94 -13.21
C LEU A 103 0.36 -13.28 -12.61
N THR A 104 1.60 -13.72 -12.83
CA THR A 104 2.16 -14.92 -12.19
C THR A 104 2.72 -14.64 -10.80
N LEU A 105 3.36 -13.48 -10.58
CA LEU A 105 3.93 -13.13 -9.28
C LEU A 105 2.88 -12.84 -8.20
N ILE A 106 1.72 -12.30 -8.55
CA ILE A 106 0.63 -12.03 -7.59
C ILE A 106 0.17 -13.30 -6.86
N PRO A 107 -0.25 -14.39 -7.54
CA PRO A 107 -0.63 -15.62 -6.86
C PRO A 107 0.55 -16.28 -6.15
N VAL A 108 1.77 -16.20 -6.69
CA VAL A 108 2.97 -16.67 -5.98
C VAL A 108 3.11 -15.97 -4.63
N CYS A 109 2.94 -14.65 -4.56
CA CYS A 109 2.99 -13.92 -3.28
C CYS A 109 1.91 -14.37 -2.28
N ILE A 110 0.78 -14.87 -2.76
CA ILE A 110 -0.31 -15.38 -1.90
C ILE A 110 0.01 -16.80 -1.42
N PHE A 111 0.47 -17.68 -2.30
CA PHE A 111 0.59 -19.11 -2.02
C PHE A 111 1.98 -19.55 -1.56
N VAL A 112 3.05 -18.79 -1.80
CA VAL A 112 4.43 -19.23 -1.45
C VAL A 112 4.63 -19.44 0.05
N GLY A 113 3.76 -18.84 0.87
CA GLY A 113 3.74 -19.05 2.32
C GLY A 113 3.15 -20.39 2.75
N HIS A 114 2.38 -21.06 1.90
CA HIS A 114 1.65 -22.27 2.23
C HIS A 114 2.57 -23.43 2.65
N ASP A 115 3.69 -23.61 1.95
CA ASP A 115 4.66 -24.65 2.29
C ASP A 115 5.34 -24.36 3.63
N SER A 116 5.56 -23.08 3.93
CA SER A 116 6.10 -22.64 5.23
C SER A 116 5.11 -22.86 6.38
N LEU A 117 3.81 -23.02 6.11
CA LEU A 117 2.80 -23.36 7.14
C LEU A 117 2.73 -24.84 7.44
N ARG A 118 3.05 -25.69 6.46
CA ARG A 118 2.89 -27.14 6.54
C ARG A 118 4.18 -27.88 6.82
N SER A 119 5.32 -27.22 6.67
CA SER A 119 6.62 -27.83 6.94
C SER A 119 6.81 -28.08 8.43
N GLU A 120 7.25 -29.30 8.75
CA GLU A 120 7.65 -29.71 10.09
C GLU A 120 9.03 -29.14 10.48
N TYR A 121 9.81 -28.70 9.48
CA TYR A 121 11.17 -28.19 9.67
C TYR A 121 11.27 -26.70 9.41
N TYR A 122 12.03 -26.00 10.27
CA TYR A 122 12.30 -24.58 10.10
C TYR A 122 13.29 -24.34 8.94
N ASN A 123 12.79 -23.81 7.82
CA ASN A 123 13.65 -23.38 6.71
C ASN A 123 14.13 -21.93 6.92
N LYS A 124 15.33 -21.79 7.47
CA LYS A 124 15.97 -20.50 7.75
C LYS A 124 16.08 -19.58 6.52
N TYR A 125 16.57 -20.11 5.40
CA TYR A 125 16.72 -19.33 4.17
C TYR A 125 15.36 -18.95 3.58
N GLY A 126 14.43 -19.91 3.52
CA GLY A 126 13.08 -19.69 3.00
C GLY A 126 12.34 -18.59 3.75
N ASN A 127 12.39 -18.63 5.09
CA ASN A 127 11.75 -17.62 5.93
C ASN A 127 12.39 -16.24 5.78
N ALA A 128 13.72 -16.17 5.72
CA ALA A 128 14.44 -14.91 5.53
C ALA A 128 14.13 -14.25 4.17
N PHE A 129 14.14 -15.03 3.08
CA PHE A 129 13.77 -14.52 1.76
C PHE A 129 12.30 -14.13 1.69
N TYR A 130 11.40 -14.91 2.28
CA TYR A 130 9.97 -14.58 2.33
C TYR A 130 9.73 -13.23 3.02
N ASN A 131 10.26 -13.05 4.23
CA ASN A 131 10.06 -11.83 5.01
C ASN A 131 10.70 -10.58 4.38
N SER A 132 11.74 -10.76 3.57
CA SER A 132 12.44 -9.68 2.86
C SER A 132 11.79 -9.30 1.53
N LEU A 133 11.47 -10.28 0.68
CA LEU A 133 11.15 -10.06 -0.73
C LEU A 133 9.65 -10.03 -1.04
N LEU A 134 8.81 -10.66 -0.24
CA LEU A 134 7.39 -10.80 -0.53
C LEU A 134 6.70 -9.43 -0.66
N ARG A 135 6.88 -8.58 0.35
CA ARG A 135 6.28 -7.25 0.44
C ARG A 135 6.74 -6.29 -0.67
N PRO A 136 8.04 -6.12 -0.95
CA PRO A 136 8.47 -5.26 -2.05
C PRO A 136 8.04 -5.83 -3.41
N THR A 137 8.07 -7.14 -3.61
CA THR A 137 7.59 -7.77 -4.87
C THR A 137 6.10 -7.48 -5.09
N TRP A 138 5.27 -7.66 -4.06
CA TRP A 138 3.86 -7.31 -4.10
C TRP A 138 3.64 -5.83 -4.44
N ALA A 139 4.43 -4.93 -3.84
CA ALA A 139 4.35 -3.51 -4.11
C ALA A 139 4.75 -3.15 -5.55
N VAL A 140 5.75 -3.83 -6.12
CA VAL A 140 6.15 -3.66 -7.52
C VAL A 140 5.05 -4.13 -8.46
N CYS A 141 4.42 -5.28 -8.19
CA CYS A 141 3.29 -5.79 -8.97
C CYS A 141 2.11 -4.81 -8.98
N ILE A 142 1.68 -4.33 -7.81
CA ILE A 142 0.60 -3.33 -7.71
C ILE A 142 1.02 -2.02 -8.40
N GLY A 143 2.26 -1.59 -8.19
CA GLY A 143 2.75 -0.37 -8.79
C GLY A 143 2.84 -0.44 -10.33
N TRP A 144 3.17 -1.61 -10.89
CA TRP A 144 3.08 -1.84 -12.33
C TRP A 144 1.63 -1.73 -12.82
N ILE A 145 0.67 -2.33 -12.12
CA ILE A 145 -0.76 -2.21 -12.48
C ILE A 145 -1.17 -0.74 -12.51
N ALA A 146 -0.81 0.03 -11.47
CA ALA A 146 -1.09 1.46 -11.41
C ALA A 146 -0.43 2.23 -12.57
N PHE A 147 0.85 1.93 -12.85
CA PHE A 147 1.59 2.53 -13.95
C PHE A 147 0.95 2.22 -15.31
N ALA A 148 0.60 0.95 -15.57
CA ALA A 148 -0.02 0.52 -16.81
C ALA A 148 -1.40 1.15 -17.01
N CYS A 149 -2.25 1.17 -15.97
CA CYS A 149 -3.56 1.84 -16.02
C CYS A 149 -3.42 3.35 -16.29
N SER A 150 -2.46 4.02 -15.64
CA SER A 150 -2.27 5.47 -15.81
C SER A 150 -1.79 5.87 -17.21
N ASN A 151 -1.06 4.99 -17.91
CA ASN A 151 -0.46 5.27 -19.22
C ASN A 151 -1.23 4.60 -20.40
N GLY A 152 -2.45 4.09 -20.15
CA GLY A 152 -3.27 3.50 -21.21
C GLY A 152 -2.90 2.06 -21.61
N TYR A 153 -1.97 1.42 -20.88
CA TYR A 153 -1.58 0.02 -21.07
C TYR A 153 -2.35 -0.98 -20.21
N GLY A 154 -3.38 -0.51 -19.48
CA GLY A 154 -4.15 -1.32 -18.54
C GLY A 154 -5.27 -2.17 -19.14
N GLY A 155 -5.73 -1.86 -20.36
CA GLY A 155 -6.78 -2.63 -21.06
C GLY A 155 -8.00 -2.95 -20.18
N ILE A 156 -8.34 -4.25 -20.07
CA ILE A 156 -9.47 -4.75 -19.28
C ILE A 156 -9.32 -4.41 -17.78
N ILE A 157 -8.10 -4.50 -17.25
CA ILE A 157 -7.83 -4.24 -15.83
C ILE A 157 -8.12 -2.78 -15.49
N ASN A 158 -7.81 -1.85 -16.39
CA ASN A 158 -8.16 -0.45 -16.22
C ASN A 158 -9.68 -0.24 -16.17
N THR A 159 -10.44 -0.91 -17.04
CA THR A 159 -11.91 -0.83 -17.04
C THR A 159 -12.49 -1.34 -15.72
N LEU A 160 -11.98 -2.46 -15.19
CA LEU A 160 -12.42 -3.04 -13.92
C LEU A 160 -12.08 -2.12 -12.74
N LEU A 161 -10.84 -1.62 -12.66
CA LEU A 161 -10.42 -0.74 -11.56
C LEU A 161 -11.07 0.65 -11.60
N SER A 162 -11.55 1.08 -12.76
CA SER A 162 -12.22 2.37 -12.94
C SER A 162 -13.72 2.34 -12.58
N LEU A 163 -14.26 1.19 -12.18
CA LEU A 163 -15.68 1.07 -11.81
C LEU A 163 -16.02 1.98 -10.60
N PRO A 164 -17.22 2.59 -10.58
CA PRO A 164 -17.61 3.54 -9.52
C PRO A 164 -17.67 2.89 -8.14
N ILE A 165 -17.89 1.56 -8.08
CA ILE A 165 -17.90 0.82 -6.81
C ILE A 165 -16.56 0.89 -6.08
N PHE A 166 -15.43 0.83 -6.81
CA PHE A 166 -14.10 0.95 -6.22
C PHE A 166 -13.81 2.38 -5.77
N GLN A 167 -14.39 3.38 -6.43
CA GLN A 167 -14.27 4.77 -5.99
C GLN A 167 -14.96 4.98 -4.64
N ILE A 168 -16.15 4.42 -4.45
CA ILE A 168 -16.86 4.45 -3.17
C ILE A 168 -16.05 3.71 -2.10
N LEU A 169 -15.60 2.49 -2.38
CA LEU A 169 -14.85 1.67 -1.43
C LEU A 169 -13.51 2.32 -1.02
N SER A 170 -12.85 3.04 -1.95
CA SER A 170 -11.61 3.76 -1.66
C SER A 170 -11.75 4.80 -0.55
N ARG A 171 -12.94 5.44 -0.44
CA ARG A 171 -13.21 6.46 0.59
C ARG A 171 -13.31 5.85 1.99
N PHE A 172 -13.80 4.62 2.09
CA PHE A 172 -13.93 3.91 3.38
C PHE A 172 -12.65 3.17 3.79
N THR A 173 -11.73 2.93 2.84
CA THR A 173 -10.56 2.06 3.07
C THR A 173 -9.70 2.55 4.24
N TYR A 174 -9.53 3.87 4.40
CA TYR A 174 -8.76 4.43 5.51
C TYR A 174 -9.42 4.16 6.88
N SER A 175 -10.71 4.41 6.99
CA SER A 175 -11.46 4.24 8.24
C SER A 175 -11.61 2.75 8.59
N VAL A 176 -11.82 1.88 7.60
CA VAL A 176 -11.73 0.41 7.77
C VAL A 176 -10.35 0.01 8.28
N TYR A 177 -9.28 0.54 7.70
CA TYR A 177 -7.91 0.24 8.11
C TYR A 177 -7.66 0.58 9.59
N LEU A 178 -8.17 1.71 10.09
CA LEU A 178 -8.01 2.06 11.50
C LEU A 178 -8.83 1.17 12.43
N LEU A 179 -10.07 0.85 12.06
CA LEU A 179 -11.02 0.19 12.97
C LEU A 179 -10.89 -1.33 12.98
N HIS A 180 -10.51 -1.95 11.85
CA HIS A 180 -10.50 -3.41 11.75
C HIS A 180 -9.55 -4.07 12.76
N VAL A 181 -8.37 -3.50 13.02
CA VAL A 181 -7.40 -4.07 13.98
C VAL A 181 -7.97 -4.05 15.40
N THR A 182 -8.56 -2.93 15.81
CA THR A 182 -9.20 -2.78 17.12
C THR A 182 -10.33 -3.79 17.28
N MET A 183 -11.16 -3.95 16.24
CA MET A 183 -12.25 -4.94 16.25
C MET A 183 -11.74 -6.37 16.33
N LEU A 184 -10.69 -6.72 15.56
CA LEU A 184 -10.06 -8.03 15.63
C LEU A 184 -9.58 -8.33 17.06
N TYR A 185 -8.88 -7.40 17.70
CA TYR A 185 -8.44 -7.59 19.09
C TYR A 185 -9.62 -7.74 20.06
N MET A 186 -10.67 -6.93 19.94
CA MET A 186 -11.86 -7.07 20.80
C MET A 186 -12.50 -8.44 20.67
N ILE A 187 -12.65 -8.97 19.45
CA ILE A 187 -13.22 -10.31 19.21
C ILE A 187 -12.32 -11.40 19.80
N ILE A 188 -11.00 -11.29 19.60
CA ILE A 188 -10.03 -12.26 20.13
C ILE A 188 -10.03 -12.26 21.66
N TYR A 189 -10.00 -11.10 22.32
CA TYR A 189 -10.00 -11.01 23.78
C TYR A 189 -11.35 -11.38 24.41
N ALA A 190 -12.46 -11.21 23.69
CA ALA A 190 -13.77 -11.68 24.13
C ALA A 190 -13.95 -13.20 23.96
N SER A 191 -13.15 -13.84 23.09
CA SER A 191 -13.24 -15.26 22.83
C SER A 191 -12.71 -16.06 24.02
N LYS A 192 -13.58 -16.88 24.63
CA LYS A 192 -13.25 -17.70 25.80
C LYS A 192 -12.90 -19.15 25.45
N THR A 193 -13.11 -19.55 24.20
CA THR A 193 -12.87 -20.91 23.71
C THR A 193 -11.91 -20.90 22.53
N PRO A 194 -11.05 -21.92 22.38
CA PRO A 194 -10.22 -22.07 21.21
C PRO A 194 -11.09 -22.33 19.98
N ALA A 195 -10.78 -21.65 18.87
CA ALA A 195 -11.46 -21.86 17.60
C ALA A 195 -10.92 -23.13 16.92
N TYR A 196 -11.81 -23.99 16.46
CA TYR A 196 -11.43 -25.14 15.64
C TYR A 196 -11.07 -24.69 14.22
N PHE A 197 -9.92 -25.15 13.72
CA PHE A 197 -9.53 -24.84 12.35
C PHE A 197 -10.38 -25.65 11.36
N SER A 198 -11.24 -24.95 10.64
CA SER A 198 -12.01 -25.48 9.51
C SER A 198 -12.10 -24.42 8.43
N PHE A 199 -11.97 -24.82 7.16
CA PHE A 199 -12.06 -23.89 6.03
C PHE A 199 -13.36 -23.07 6.08
N PHE A 200 -14.48 -23.72 6.38
CA PHE A 200 -15.78 -23.06 6.50
C PHE A 200 -15.79 -22.05 7.65
N HIS A 201 -15.24 -22.42 8.80
CA HIS A 201 -15.15 -21.52 9.96
C HIS A 201 -14.29 -20.29 9.66
N VAL A 202 -13.13 -20.46 9.03
CA VAL A 202 -12.24 -19.35 8.64
C VAL A 202 -12.92 -18.44 7.61
N ALA A 203 -13.58 -19.00 6.60
CA ALA A 203 -14.30 -18.23 5.59
C ALA A 203 -15.47 -17.44 6.22
N TYR A 204 -16.24 -18.07 7.11
CA TYR A 204 -17.32 -17.44 7.85
C TYR A 204 -16.82 -16.28 8.72
N SER A 205 -15.77 -16.50 9.52
CA SER A 205 -15.17 -15.45 10.36
C SER A 205 -14.61 -14.31 9.51
N PHE A 206 -13.94 -14.61 8.40
CA PHE A 206 -13.39 -13.58 7.51
C PHE A 206 -14.48 -12.65 6.98
N TRP A 207 -15.55 -13.21 6.40
CA TRP A 207 -16.64 -12.40 5.86
C TRP A 207 -17.40 -11.66 6.96
N GLY A 208 -17.65 -12.31 8.11
CA GLY A 208 -18.34 -11.68 9.25
C GLY A 208 -17.58 -10.47 9.78
N ILE A 209 -16.27 -10.61 10.03
CA ILE A 209 -15.43 -9.51 10.52
C ILE A 209 -15.30 -8.40 9.47
N THR A 210 -15.15 -8.76 8.19
CA THR A 210 -15.05 -7.78 7.10
C THR A 210 -16.33 -6.96 6.96
N MET A 211 -17.50 -7.59 6.98
CA MET A 211 -18.78 -6.88 6.90
C MET A 211 -19.03 -6.00 8.12
N MET A 212 -18.69 -6.50 9.32
CA MET A 212 -18.79 -5.70 10.54
C MET A 212 -17.86 -4.48 10.48
N ALA A 213 -16.61 -4.66 10.04
CA ALA A 213 -15.65 -3.57 9.92
C ALA A 213 -16.10 -2.52 8.90
N LEU A 214 -16.68 -2.95 7.77
CA LEU A 214 -17.28 -2.04 6.79
C LEU A 214 -18.46 -1.26 7.40
N ALA A 215 -19.39 -1.93 8.09
CA ALA A 215 -20.52 -1.27 8.73
C ALA A 215 -20.08 -0.22 9.75
N VAL A 216 -19.18 -0.58 10.67
CA VAL A 216 -18.67 0.35 11.69
C VAL A 216 -17.89 1.50 11.06
N SER A 217 -17.09 1.22 10.02
CA SER A 217 -16.37 2.27 9.28
C SER A 217 -17.30 3.26 8.60
N MET A 218 -18.46 2.82 8.10
CA MET A 218 -19.46 3.70 7.51
C MET A 218 -20.00 4.69 8.54
N PHE A 219 -20.34 4.22 9.74
CA PHE A 219 -20.75 5.10 10.84
C PHE A 219 -19.64 6.07 11.23
N TRP A 220 -18.39 5.60 11.31
CA TRP A 220 -17.24 6.42 11.64
C TRP A 220 -16.99 7.56 10.63
N VAL A 221 -17.06 7.25 9.34
CA VAL A 221 -16.91 8.24 8.26
C VAL A 221 -18.01 9.29 8.35
N LEU A 222 -19.26 8.88 8.57
CA LEU A 222 -20.38 9.81 8.65
C LEU A 222 -20.30 10.71 9.89
N ALA A 223 -19.87 10.17 11.03
CA ALA A 223 -19.79 10.89 12.30
C ALA A 223 -18.60 11.86 12.37
N PHE A 224 -17.42 11.44 11.90
CA PHE A 224 -16.18 12.19 12.14
C PHE A 224 -15.54 12.70 10.85
N GLU A 225 -15.42 11.88 9.82
CA GLU A 225 -14.63 12.22 8.63
C GLU A 225 -15.38 13.19 7.69
N SER A 226 -16.66 12.93 7.45
CA SER A 226 -17.55 13.75 6.62
C SER A 226 -17.64 15.22 7.10
N PRO A 227 -17.93 15.53 8.39
CA PRO A 227 -17.98 16.91 8.83
C PRO A 227 -16.63 17.62 8.73
N VAL A 228 -15.52 16.92 9.02
CA VAL A 228 -14.17 17.49 8.91
C VAL A 228 -13.85 17.86 7.46
N ILE A 229 -14.17 16.98 6.49
CA ILE A 229 -13.98 17.26 5.05
C ILE A 229 -14.81 18.48 4.62
N ILE A 230 -16.04 18.63 5.12
CA ILE A 230 -16.89 19.79 4.80
C ILE A 230 -16.30 21.08 5.38
N ILE A 231 -15.82 21.04 6.63
CA ILE A 231 -15.17 22.19 7.27
C ILE A 231 -13.91 22.59 6.52
N GLU A 232 -13.04 21.63 6.19
CA GLU A 232 -11.82 21.85 5.42
C GLU A 232 -12.12 22.50 4.07
N LYS A 233 -13.09 21.97 3.32
CA LYS A 233 -13.51 22.55 2.04
C LYS A 233 -14.01 23.98 2.19
N ARG A 234 -14.76 24.30 3.24
CA ARG A 234 -15.23 25.66 3.50
C ARG A 234 -14.08 26.60 3.86
N LEU A 235 -13.13 26.17 4.69
CA LEU A 235 -11.96 26.97 5.06
C LEU A 235 -11.03 27.24 3.87
N LEU A 236 -10.74 26.21 3.08
CA LEU A 236 -9.87 26.33 1.90
C LEU A 236 -10.55 27.14 0.79
N SER A 237 -11.84 26.94 0.52
CA SER A 237 -12.60 27.75 -0.44
C SER A 237 -12.59 29.23 -0.06
N LYS A 238 -12.77 29.54 1.24
CA LYS A 238 -12.68 30.92 1.75
C LYS A 238 -11.28 31.51 1.61
N SER A 239 -10.23 30.71 1.79
CA SER A 239 -8.85 31.13 1.55
C SER A 239 -8.53 31.37 0.07
N GLN A 240 -9.16 30.63 -0.84
CA GLN A 240 -8.93 30.72 -2.28
C GLN A 240 -9.66 31.94 -2.88
N SER A 241 -10.89 32.20 -2.44
CA SER A 241 -11.63 33.43 -2.75
C SER A 241 -10.91 34.68 -2.22
N ARG A 242 -10.40 34.65 -0.97
CA ARG A 242 -9.61 35.77 -0.41
C ARG A 242 -8.30 36.04 -1.16
N LYS A 243 -7.63 35.01 -1.70
CA LYS A 243 -6.43 35.17 -2.54
C LYS A 243 -6.76 35.76 -3.92
N LEU A 244 -7.93 35.44 -4.48
CA LEU A 244 -8.39 36.03 -5.73
C LEU A 244 -8.72 37.53 -5.56
N ASP A 245 -9.47 37.88 -4.51
CA ASP A 245 -9.83 39.26 -4.21
C ASP A 245 -8.60 40.13 -3.94
N LEU A 246 -7.63 39.62 -3.17
CA LEU A 246 -6.39 40.35 -2.88
C LEU A 246 -5.53 40.53 -4.15
N GLY A 247 -5.53 39.54 -5.05
CA GLY A 247 -4.84 39.63 -6.34
C GLY A 247 -5.47 40.66 -7.28
N GLN A 248 -6.80 40.76 -7.31
CA GLN A 248 -7.52 41.78 -8.08
C GLN A 248 -7.29 43.18 -7.50
N HIS A 249 -7.35 43.33 -6.17
CA HIS A 249 -7.15 44.61 -5.52
C HIS A 249 -5.71 45.16 -5.68
N LEU A 250 -4.71 44.28 -5.72
CA LEU A 250 -3.32 44.65 -6.03
C LEU A 250 -3.10 44.95 -7.52
N ALA A 251 -3.83 44.27 -8.41
CA ALA A 251 -3.79 44.56 -9.85
C ALA A 251 -4.43 45.92 -10.17
N GLU A 252 -5.53 46.29 -9.51
CA GLU A 252 -6.15 47.61 -9.65
C GLU A 252 -5.24 48.74 -9.15
N LEU A 253 -4.53 48.52 -8.03
CA LEU A 253 -3.53 49.47 -7.52
C LEU A 253 -2.31 49.62 -8.44
N ALA A 254 -1.97 48.60 -9.22
CA ALA A 254 -0.85 48.65 -10.17
C ALA A 254 -1.21 49.26 -11.53
N VAL A 255 -2.50 49.34 -11.88
CA VAL A 255 -2.99 49.96 -13.13
C VAL A 255 -3.36 51.44 -12.93
N GLY A 256 -3.58 51.86 -11.67
CA GLY A 256 -3.85 53.26 -11.30
C GLY A 256 -2.60 54.13 -11.04
N LEU A 257 -1.39 53.63 -11.33
CA LEU A 257 -0.09 54.29 -11.21
C LEU A 257 0.59 54.36 -12.59
#